data_AF-A0A7X3XHN3-F1
#
_entry.id   AF-A0A7X3XHN3-F1
#
_cell.length_a   1.000
_cell.length_b   1.000
_cell.length_c   1.000
_cell.angle_alpha   90.00
_cell.angle_beta   90.00
_cell.angle_gamma   90.00
#
_symmetry.space_group_name_H-M   'P 1'
#
loop_
_entity.id
_entity.type
_entity.pdbx_description
1 polymer ?
#
loop_
_entity_poly.entity_id
_entity_poly.type
_entity_poly.pdbx_seq_one_letter_code
_entity_poly.pdbx_strand_id
1 'polypeptide(L)'
;MKTQILSKRNAPIRIIGFLLLLTTTLGCGVLFNVNRVMRLDPVILTQGDLRRMRLTESDRLGGFPKESSIIVGFDQQWSDGHLVIRYYLFDASYTAKKAKANPWGHTVATPANYQPELDPVDVIGDATWRLISKRHWEKGMTDIYFVKNNVGVHVMIRGTSKDQLQFARDVARKIEAKIEAVLEKK
;
A
#
# COMPACT_ATOMS: atom_id res chain seq x y z
N MET A 1 -25.84 -60.31 -58.68
CA MET A 1 -26.64 -61.06 -57.71
C MET A 1 -27.09 -60.10 -56.61
N LYS A 2 -28.41 -59.87 -56.49
CA LYS A 2 -29.20 -59.13 -55.47
C LYS A 2 -28.83 -57.64 -55.15
N THR A 3 -29.65 -56.65 -55.53
CA THR A 3 -30.74 -55.94 -54.75
C THR A 3 -30.27 -55.40 -53.39
N GLN A 4 -30.62 -54.21 -52.86
CA GLN A 4 -31.65 -53.18 -53.06
C GLN A 4 -31.17 -51.95 -52.22
N ILE A 5 -31.21 -50.71 -52.71
CA ILE A 5 -32.27 -49.68 -52.56
C ILE A 5 -32.39 -49.00 -51.16
N LEU A 6 -32.23 -47.67 -51.21
CA LEU A 6 -32.69 -46.56 -50.35
C LEU A 6 -32.27 -46.49 -48.86
N SER A 7 -31.68 -45.36 -48.48
CA SER A 7 -32.48 -44.29 -47.83
C SER A 7 -31.70 -42.97 -47.70
N LYS A 8 -32.38 -41.89 -48.08
CA LYS A 8 -32.02 -40.48 -47.90
C LYS A 8 -31.60 -40.16 -46.46
N ARG A 9 -30.61 -39.28 -46.31
CA ARG A 9 -30.71 -38.08 -45.46
C ARG A 9 -29.84 -36.97 -46.04
N ASN A 10 -30.50 -36.01 -46.69
CA ASN A 10 -29.95 -34.69 -46.93
C ASN A 10 -29.79 -34.00 -45.56
N ALA A 11 -28.59 -33.56 -45.22
CA ALA A 11 -28.38 -32.52 -44.24
C ALA A 11 -27.72 -31.32 -44.97
N PRO A 12 -28.36 -30.13 -44.96
CA PRO A 12 -27.94 -29.02 -45.80
C PRO A 12 -26.73 -28.28 -45.22
N ILE A 13 -25.83 -27.91 -46.12
CA ILE A 13 -24.77 -26.91 -45.93
C ILE A 13 -25.42 -25.60 -45.45
N ARG A 14 -25.05 -25.15 -44.25
CA ARG A 14 -25.34 -23.79 -43.77
C ARG A 14 -24.04 -23.01 -43.65
N ILE A 15 -23.68 -22.32 -44.73
CA ILE A 15 -22.75 -21.19 -44.76
C ILE A 15 -23.58 -19.94 -44.55
N ILE A 16 -23.73 -19.44 -43.31
CA ILE A 16 -24.15 -18.07 -42.95
C ILE A 16 -23.74 -17.89 -41.48
N GLY A 17 -22.97 -16.90 -41.03
CA GLY A 17 -22.29 -15.78 -41.65
C GLY A 17 -21.42 -15.19 -40.54
N PHE A 18 -20.17 -14.90 -40.88
CA PHE A 18 -19.22 -14.19 -40.05
C PHE A 18 -19.72 -12.75 -39.90
N LEU A 19 -20.44 -12.45 -38.82
CA LEU A 19 -20.87 -11.09 -38.54
C LEU A 19 -19.80 -10.39 -37.69
N LEU A 20 -18.82 -9.82 -38.41
CA LEU A 20 -18.07 -8.68 -37.93
C LEU A 20 -19.04 -7.47 -37.96
N LEU A 21 -19.35 -6.92 -36.79
CA LEU A 21 -19.76 -5.52 -36.68
C LEU A 21 -18.94 -4.83 -35.59
N LEU A 22 -17.90 -4.14 -36.06
CA LEU A 22 -17.20 -3.04 -35.40
C LEU A 22 -18.13 -1.84 -35.23
N THR A 23 -17.98 -1.07 -34.15
CA THR A 23 -17.61 0.37 -34.14
C THR A 23 -17.81 0.95 -32.73
N THR A 24 -16.73 1.08 -31.96
CA THR A 24 -16.05 2.36 -31.62
C THR A 24 -16.85 3.32 -30.73
N THR A 25 -16.64 3.19 -29.42
CA THR A 25 -16.11 4.33 -28.65
C THR A 25 -15.00 3.83 -27.75
N LEU A 26 -13.83 4.42 -27.92
CA LEU A 26 -12.71 4.41 -27.01
C LEU A 26 -13.19 4.54 -25.56
N GLY A 27 -13.19 3.41 -24.85
CA GLY A 27 -13.12 3.35 -23.39
C GLY A 27 -11.68 3.18 -22.92
N CYS A 28 -10.71 3.72 -23.66
CA CYS A 28 -9.45 4.19 -23.06
C CYS A 28 -9.82 5.33 -22.10
N GLY A 29 -10.32 4.95 -20.94
CA GLY A 29 -10.91 5.83 -19.95
C GLY A 29 -10.80 5.17 -18.58
N VAL A 30 -9.65 4.56 -18.35
CA VAL A 30 -9.08 4.32 -17.04
C VAL A 30 -10.02 3.64 -16.04
N LEU A 31 -9.85 2.33 -15.90
CA LEU A 31 -10.00 1.70 -14.58
C LEU A 31 -8.92 2.29 -13.65
N PHE A 32 -9.03 3.58 -13.32
CA PHE A 32 -8.27 4.18 -12.25
C PHE A 32 -8.84 3.55 -10.99
N ASN A 33 -8.25 2.43 -10.58
CA ASN A 33 -7.79 2.24 -9.21
C ASN A 33 -8.76 2.87 -8.19
N VAL A 34 -10.02 2.43 -8.20
CA VAL A 34 -11.14 3.13 -7.51
C VAL A 34 -10.88 3.20 -6.01
N ASN A 35 -10.14 2.22 -5.52
CA ASN A 35 -9.65 2.15 -4.14
C ASN A 35 -8.19 2.59 -4.11
N ARG A 36 -7.88 3.87 -4.30
CA ARG A 36 -6.55 4.42 -4.01
C ARG A 36 -6.59 5.79 -3.35
N VAL A 37 -5.60 6.03 -2.49
CA VAL A 37 -5.28 7.36 -2.00
C VAL A 37 -4.61 8.15 -3.12
N MET A 38 -5.06 9.39 -3.32
CA MET A 38 -4.56 10.27 -4.40
C MET A 38 -3.57 11.33 -3.89
N ARG A 39 -3.64 11.67 -2.61
CA ARG A 39 -2.85 12.71 -1.93
C ARG A 39 -2.60 12.27 -0.49
N LEU A 40 -1.47 12.69 0.09
CA LEU A 40 -1.13 12.36 1.48
C LEU A 40 -1.82 13.29 2.50
N ASP A 41 -2.16 14.52 2.13
CA ASP A 41 -2.79 15.51 3.05
C ASP A 41 -3.93 14.96 3.92
N PRO A 42 -4.89 14.16 3.41
CA PRO A 42 -5.99 13.66 4.25
C PRO A 42 -5.60 12.51 5.18
N VAL A 43 -4.44 11.85 4.97
CA VAL A 43 -3.98 10.71 5.78
C VAL A 43 -2.88 11.09 6.76
N ILE A 44 -2.24 12.25 6.57
CA ILE A 44 -1.23 12.79 7.47
C ILE A 44 -1.85 13.16 8.82
N LEU A 45 -1.14 12.85 9.92
CA LEU A 45 -1.57 13.24 11.26
C LEU A 45 -1.47 14.75 11.47
N THR A 46 -2.42 15.27 12.24
CA THR A 46 -2.51 16.68 12.63
C THR A 46 -2.36 16.82 14.15
N GLN A 47 -2.15 18.04 14.63
CA GLN A 47 -2.01 18.30 16.07
C GLN A 47 -3.18 17.76 16.92
N GLY A 48 -4.39 17.68 16.33
CA GLY A 48 -5.57 17.12 16.98
C GLY A 48 -5.53 15.59 17.16
N ASP A 49 -4.77 14.89 16.31
CA ASP A 49 -4.65 13.43 16.33
C ASP A 49 -3.77 12.93 17.49
N LEU A 50 -2.72 13.70 17.81
CA LEU A 50 -1.72 13.42 18.85
C LEU A 50 -1.64 14.56 19.88
N ARG A 51 -2.72 14.78 20.63
CA ARG A 51 -2.87 15.94 21.54
C ARG A 51 -1.77 16.13 22.58
N ARG A 52 -1.07 15.06 22.98
CA ARG A 52 0.01 15.08 23.98
C ARG A 52 1.40 15.26 23.37
N MET A 53 1.52 15.25 22.04
CA MET A 53 2.77 15.47 21.34
C MET A 53 2.67 16.75 20.53
N ARG A 54 3.76 17.52 20.47
CA ARG A 54 3.82 18.73 19.65
C ARG A 54 4.35 18.40 18.26
N LEU A 55 3.66 18.80 17.20
CA LEU A 55 4.25 18.76 15.86
C LEU A 55 5.35 19.82 15.76
N THR A 56 6.58 19.42 15.45
CA THR A 56 7.75 20.32 15.39
C THR A 56 8.19 20.61 13.97
N GLU A 57 8.14 19.62 13.08
CA GLU A 57 8.55 19.74 11.68
C GLU A 57 7.64 18.88 10.80
N SER A 58 7.40 19.30 9.56
CA SER A 58 6.44 18.65 8.67
C SER A 58 6.71 19.04 7.23
N ASP A 59 7.50 18.24 6.52
CA ASP A 59 8.04 18.61 5.22
C ASP A 59 7.93 17.51 4.16
N ARG A 60 7.89 17.95 2.91
CA ARG A 60 7.88 17.04 1.77
C ARG A 60 9.26 16.40 1.60
N LEU A 61 9.29 15.09 1.48
CA LEU A 61 10.51 14.36 1.14
C LEU A 61 10.81 14.52 -0.37
N GLY A 62 12.07 14.81 -0.68
CA GLY A 62 12.59 14.91 -2.05
C GLY A 62 13.66 13.86 -2.34
N GLY A 63 14.15 13.84 -3.58
CA GLY A 63 15.32 13.04 -3.96
C GLY A 63 15.07 11.55 -4.17
N PHE A 64 13.82 11.13 -4.41
CA PHE A 64 13.54 9.74 -4.76
C PHE A 64 14.17 9.37 -6.11
N PRO A 65 14.78 8.18 -6.24
CA PRO A 65 15.29 7.69 -7.53
C PRO A 65 14.18 7.68 -8.59
N LYS A 66 14.54 7.91 -9.85
CA LYS A 66 13.57 7.89 -10.96
C LYS A 66 12.90 6.53 -11.14
N GLU A 67 13.59 5.45 -10.77
CA GLU A 67 13.04 4.09 -10.81
C GLU A 67 12.13 3.78 -9.60
N SER A 68 12.01 4.69 -8.63
CA SER A 68 11.11 4.49 -7.51
C SER A 68 9.65 4.72 -7.93
N SER A 69 8.76 3.87 -7.43
CA SER A 69 7.31 4.03 -7.58
C SER A 69 6.70 5.07 -6.63
N ILE A 70 7.53 5.84 -5.90
CA ILE A 70 7.08 6.84 -4.93
C ILE A 70 6.76 8.13 -5.70
N ILE A 71 5.50 8.54 -5.67
CA ILE A 71 5.05 9.81 -6.26
C ILE A 71 5.38 10.98 -5.30
N VAL A 72 5.09 10.77 -4.02
CA VAL A 72 5.23 11.77 -2.97
C VAL A 72 5.70 11.07 -1.71
N GLY A 73 6.66 11.67 -1.03
CA GLY A 73 6.95 11.34 0.36
C GLY A 73 6.77 12.57 1.25
N PHE A 74 6.55 12.32 2.53
CA PHE A 74 6.32 13.35 3.52
C PHE A 74 6.88 12.89 4.87
N ASP A 75 7.53 13.76 5.63
CA ASP A 75 8.12 13.47 6.94
C ASP A 75 7.49 14.40 7.98
N GLN A 76 7.17 13.85 9.15
CA GLN A 76 6.73 14.61 10.31
C GLN A 76 7.59 14.28 11.50
N GLN A 77 8.07 15.31 12.19
CA GLN A 77 8.72 15.16 13.48
C GLN A 77 7.83 15.71 14.59
N TRP A 78 7.76 14.95 15.67
CA TRP A 78 6.92 15.23 16.82
C TRP A 78 7.75 15.22 18.09
N SER A 79 7.54 16.25 18.92
CA SER A 79 8.18 16.47 20.21
C SER A 79 9.69 16.29 20.10
N ASP A 80 10.34 17.15 19.31
CA ASP A 80 11.79 17.19 19.13
C ASP A 80 12.39 15.86 18.62
N GLY A 81 11.69 15.21 17.70
CA GLY A 81 12.14 13.96 17.04
C GLY A 81 11.97 12.70 17.89
N HIS A 82 11.23 12.77 19.01
CA HIS A 82 10.85 11.59 19.79
C HIS A 82 9.94 10.64 19.00
N LEU A 83 9.11 11.18 18.11
CA LEU A 83 8.34 10.44 17.13
C LEU A 83 8.59 11.04 15.75
N VAL A 84 9.00 10.20 14.80
CA VAL A 84 9.13 10.58 13.39
C VAL A 84 8.22 9.68 12.57
N ILE A 85 7.43 10.27 11.68
CA ILE A 85 6.52 9.55 10.81
C ILE A 85 6.84 9.91 9.36
N ARG A 86 7.14 8.91 8.55
CA ARG A 86 7.32 9.06 7.11
C ARG A 86 6.17 8.41 6.37
N TYR A 87 5.61 9.16 5.43
CA TYR A 87 4.53 8.73 4.57
C TYR A 87 5.06 8.64 3.14
N TYR A 88 4.64 7.61 2.42
CA TYR A 88 5.00 7.38 1.03
C TYR A 88 3.74 7.06 0.24
N LEU A 89 3.49 7.81 -0.84
CA LEU A 89 2.42 7.56 -1.77
C LEU A 89 2.98 6.86 -3.01
N PHE A 90 2.47 5.67 -3.31
CA PHE A 90 2.89 4.89 -4.47
C PHE A 90 1.96 5.10 -5.68
N ASP A 91 2.55 5.05 -6.87
CA ASP A 91 1.87 5.21 -8.18
C ASP A 91 0.83 4.11 -8.50
N ALA A 92 1.08 2.89 -8.04
CA ALA A 92 0.23 1.74 -8.25
C ALA A 92 0.03 0.92 -6.97
N SER A 93 -1.18 0.36 -6.82
CA SER A 93 -1.52 -0.58 -5.74
C SER A 93 -0.72 -1.89 -5.84
N TYR A 94 -0.22 -2.25 -7.03
CA TYR A 94 0.69 -3.37 -7.25
C TYR A 94 2.05 -3.18 -6.57
N THR A 95 2.58 -1.96 -6.53
CA THR A 95 3.82 -1.63 -5.82
C THR A 95 3.64 -1.76 -4.32
N ALA A 96 2.49 -1.36 -3.79
CA ALA A 96 2.17 -1.59 -2.39
C ALA A 96 1.92 -3.06 -2.06
N LYS A 97 1.36 -3.86 -2.98
CA LYS A 97 1.33 -5.34 -2.85
C LYS A 97 2.72 -5.96 -2.88
N LYS A 98 3.65 -5.44 -3.68
CA LYS A 98 5.06 -5.85 -3.61
C LYS A 98 5.67 -5.45 -2.27
N ALA A 99 5.34 -4.27 -1.76
CA ALA A 99 5.72 -3.88 -0.41
C ALA A 99 5.15 -4.87 0.64
N LYS A 100 3.92 -5.40 0.48
CA LYS A 100 3.38 -6.49 1.33
C LYS A 100 4.24 -7.77 1.35
N ALA A 101 4.86 -8.14 0.22
CA ALA A 101 5.66 -9.37 0.09
C ALA A 101 7.14 -9.15 0.41
N ASN A 102 7.64 -7.96 0.13
CA ASN A 102 8.97 -7.47 0.44
C ASN A 102 8.83 -5.94 0.52
N PRO A 103 8.76 -5.34 1.73
CA PRO A 103 8.47 -3.92 1.90
C PRO A 103 9.41 -3.02 1.10
N TRP A 104 10.55 -3.54 0.66
CA TRP A 104 11.62 -2.78 0.04
C TRP A 104 12.31 -3.49 -1.11
N GLY A 105 11.54 -3.98 -2.09
CA GLY A 105 12.10 -4.45 -3.36
C GLY A 105 13.04 -3.48 -4.11
N HIS A 106 13.23 -2.23 -3.65
CA HIS A 106 14.39 -1.35 -3.87
C HIS A 106 14.24 -0.04 -3.03
N THR A 107 15.34 0.40 -2.40
CA THR A 107 15.72 1.81 -2.09
C THR A 107 15.01 2.72 -1.06
N VAL A 108 14.40 2.29 0.07
CA VAL A 108 14.34 3.18 1.27
C VAL A 108 14.46 2.40 2.61
N ALA A 109 15.53 1.62 2.73
CA ALA A 109 16.06 1.00 3.95
C ALA A 109 15.69 -0.48 4.17
N THR A 110 16.57 -1.36 3.69
CA THR A 110 16.86 -2.62 4.38
C THR A 110 17.86 -2.36 5.49
N PRO A 111 17.45 -2.46 6.75
CA PRO A 111 18.25 -3.23 7.68
C PRO A 111 17.74 -4.67 7.66
N ALA A 112 18.65 -5.66 7.72
CA ALA A 112 18.36 -7.08 7.90
C ALA A 112 17.65 -7.43 9.25
N ASN A 113 16.99 -6.43 9.85
CA ASN A 113 16.51 -6.40 11.22
C ASN A 113 15.00 -6.17 11.28
N TYR A 114 14.34 -5.81 10.18
CA TYR A 114 12.87 -5.76 10.16
C TYR A 114 12.29 -7.16 9.97
N GLN A 115 11.33 -7.53 10.82
CA GLN A 115 10.60 -8.79 10.73
C GLN A 115 9.12 -8.52 10.50
N PRO A 116 8.44 -9.34 9.67
CA PRO A 116 7.00 -9.22 9.49
C PRO A 116 6.27 -9.54 10.80
N GLU A 117 5.24 -8.76 11.11
CA GLU A 117 4.28 -9.13 12.16
C GLU A 117 3.38 -10.24 11.60
N LEU A 118 3.28 -11.35 12.32
CA LEU A 118 2.53 -12.54 11.89
C LEU A 118 1.25 -12.76 12.70
N ASP A 119 1.17 -12.21 13.91
CA ASP A 119 -0.06 -12.23 14.70
C ASP A 119 -1.08 -11.26 14.06
N PRO A 120 -2.26 -11.73 13.63
CA PRO A 120 -3.26 -10.87 13.00
C PRO A 120 -3.67 -9.65 13.83
N VAL A 121 -3.60 -9.71 15.17
CA VAL A 121 -3.95 -8.59 16.04
C VAL A 121 -2.92 -7.45 15.92
N ASP A 122 -1.66 -7.81 15.68
CA ASP A 122 -0.54 -6.88 15.57
C ASP A 122 -0.31 -6.38 14.15
N VAL A 123 -0.93 -7.01 13.15
CA VAL A 123 -0.88 -6.56 11.75
C VAL A 123 -1.76 -5.33 11.57
N ILE A 124 -1.11 -4.22 11.18
CA ILE A 124 -1.72 -2.95 10.80
C ILE A 124 -1.72 -2.82 9.28
N GLY A 125 -2.80 -2.30 8.73
CA GLY A 125 -2.94 -2.16 7.30
C GLY A 125 -3.12 -3.51 6.63
N ASP A 126 -2.46 -3.65 5.49
CA ASP A 126 -2.43 -4.89 4.74
C ASP A 126 -1.20 -5.76 5.06
N ALA A 127 -0.16 -5.16 5.64
CA ALA A 127 1.07 -5.80 6.09
C ALA A 127 1.85 -4.85 7.00
N THR A 128 2.51 -5.40 8.03
CA THR A 128 3.33 -4.66 8.99
C THR A 128 4.65 -5.38 9.22
N TRP A 129 5.72 -4.60 9.41
CA TRP A 129 7.03 -5.07 9.83
C TRP A 129 7.50 -4.22 10.99
N ARG A 130 8.20 -4.89 11.91
CA ARG A 130 8.76 -4.28 13.09
C ARG A 130 10.28 -4.39 13.06
N LEU A 131 10.97 -3.34 13.47
CA LEU A 131 12.41 -3.41 13.71
C LEU A 131 12.71 -4.28 14.94
N ILE A 132 13.55 -5.28 14.75
CA ILE A 132 14.17 -6.07 15.80
C ILE A 132 15.59 -5.53 15.97
N SER A 133 15.81 -4.70 17.00
CA SER A 133 17.11 -4.11 17.27
C SER A 133 18.17 -5.20 17.47
N LYS A 134 19.15 -5.27 16.57
CA LYS A 134 20.30 -6.18 16.68
C LYS A 134 21.59 -5.43 17.01
N ARG A 135 21.65 -4.13 16.68
CA ARG A 135 22.83 -3.29 16.91
C ARG A 135 22.66 -2.43 18.15
N HIS A 136 23.77 -2.12 18.82
CA HIS A 136 23.75 -1.33 20.05
C HIS A 136 23.22 0.10 19.84
N TRP A 137 23.42 0.69 18.66
CA TRP A 137 22.86 2.00 18.30
C TRP A 137 21.37 1.98 17.94
N GLU A 138 20.76 0.80 17.75
CA GLU A 138 19.31 0.61 17.57
C GLU A 138 18.60 0.40 18.92
N LYS A 139 19.35 0.37 20.04
CA LYS A 139 18.76 0.28 21.38
C LYS A 139 18.00 1.56 21.68
N GLY A 140 16.75 1.41 22.11
CA GLY A 140 15.86 2.53 22.36
C GLY A 140 15.27 3.16 21.09
N MET A 141 15.27 2.42 19.99
CA MET A 141 14.46 2.74 18.81
C MET A 141 13.37 1.69 18.69
N THR A 142 12.14 2.16 18.48
CA THR A 142 10.99 1.33 18.15
C THR A 142 10.46 1.80 16.81
N ASP A 143 10.61 0.97 15.80
CA ASP A 143 10.18 1.30 14.45
C ASP A 143 9.18 0.26 13.97
N ILE A 144 8.09 0.74 13.39
CA ILE A 144 7.16 -0.08 12.63
C ILE A 144 6.98 0.53 11.23
N TYR A 145 6.97 -0.33 10.23
CA TYR A 145 6.59 0.01 8.88
C TYR A 145 5.31 -0.74 8.55
N PHE A 146 4.33 -0.07 7.96
CA PHE A 146 3.14 -0.75 7.45
C PHE A 146 2.71 -0.17 6.12
N VAL A 147 1.91 -0.94 5.40
CA VAL A 147 1.35 -0.55 4.11
C VAL A 147 -0.15 -0.78 4.14
N LYS A 148 -0.92 0.22 3.70
CA LYS A 148 -2.36 0.08 3.47
C LYS A 148 -2.69 0.69 2.11
N ASN A 149 -3.32 -0.10 1.26
CA ASN A 149 -3.67 0.28 -0.10
C ASN A 149 -2.44 0.68 -0.93
N ASN A 150 -2.26 1.96 -1.29
CA ASN A 150 -1.09 2.50 -2.00
C ASN A 150 -0.27 3.48 -1.13
N VAL A 151 -0.43 3.41 0.19
CA VAL A 151 0.29 4.25 1.15
C VAL A 151 1.19 3.37 2.03
N GLY A 152 2.48 3.70 2.06
CA GLY A 152 3.45 3.15 2.99
C GLY A 152 3.72 4.15 4.12
N VAL A 153 3.88 3.66 5.34
CA VAL A 153 4.08 4.49 6.52
C VAL A 153 5.16 3.89 7.40
N HIS A 154 6.16 4.69 7.77
CA HIS A 154 7.20 4.33 8.72
C HIS A 154 7.03 5.19 9.98
N VAL A 155 6.74 4.55 11.11
CA VAL A 155 6.63 5.18 12.41
C VAL A 155 7.88 4.82 13.21
N MET A 156 8.67 5.82 13.59
CA MET A 156 9.91 5.68 14.34
C MET A 156 9.75 6.38 15.69
N ILE A 157 10.02 5.69 16.77
CA ILE A 157 9.97 6.25 18.13
C ILE A 157 11.32 6.09 18.80
N ARG A 158 11.81 7.18 19.40
CA ARG A 158 13.06 7.21 20.15
C ARG A 158 12.79 7.25 21.66
N GLY A 159 13.58 6.49 22.42
CA GLY A 159 13.55 6.42 23.89
C GLY A 159 13.57 4.98 24.40
N THR A 160 13.44 4.78 25.70
CA THR A 160 13.62 3.44 26.32
C THR A 160 12.40 2.95 27.10
N SER A 161 11.23 3.57 26.92
CA SER A 161 10.01 3.15 27.60
C SER A 161 9.56 1.76 27.11
N LYS A 162 9.07 0.93 28.03
CA LYS A 162 8.54 -0.41 27.71
C LYS A 162 7.29 -0.36 26.83
N ASP A 163 6.56 0.76 26.84
CA ASP A 163 5.27 0.90 26.15
C ASP A 163 5.41 1.46 24.73
N GLN A 164 6.64 1.69 24.25
CA GLN A 164 6.87 2.32 22.95
C GLN A 164 6.30 1.54 21.77
N LEU A 165 6.35 0.21 21.82
CA LEU A 165 5.77 -0.60 20.74
C LEU A 165 4.27 -0.42 20.65
N GLN A 166 3.58 -0.45 21.79
CA GLN A 166 2.14 -0.25 21.81
C GLN A 166 1.82 1.17 21.34
N PHE A 167 2.57 2.17 21.81
CA PHE A 167 2.42 3.54 21.33
C PHE A 167 2.63 3.67 19.82
N ALA A 168 3.64 3.00 19.25
CA ALA A 168 3.89 2.95 17.81
C ALA A 168 2.67 2.38 17.07
N ARG A 169 2.15 1.25 17.55
CA ARG A 169 0.98 0.58 16.99
C ARG A 169 -0.27 1.47 17.05
N ASP A 170 -0.50 2.15 18.16
CA ASP A 170 -1.63 3.08 18.31
C ASP A 170 -1.54 4.26 17.32
N VAL A 171 -0.34 4.82 17.14
CA VAL A 171 -0.08 5.86 16.13
C VAL A 171 -0.36 5.33 14.72
N ALA A 172 0.14 4.14 14.38
CA ALA A 172 -0.08 3.52 13.08
C ALA A 172 -1.55 3.18 12.82
N ARG A 173 -2.29 2.69 13.81
CA ARG A 173 -3.75 2.43 13.72
C ARG A 173 -4.54 3.71 13.47
N LYS A 174 -4.15 4.84 14.08
CA LYS A 174 -4.74 6.16 13.76
C LYS A 174 -4.55 6.52 12.29
N ILE A 175 -3.34 6.31 11.76
CA ILE A 175 -3.04 6.60 10.35
C ILE A 175 -3.81 5.64 9.42
N GLU A 176 -3.86 4.34 9.74
CA GLU A 176 -4.67 3.36 9.03
C GLU A 176 -6.14 3.81 8.92
N ALA A 177 -6.74 4.21 10.03
CA ALA A 177 -8.13 4.68 10.05
C ALA A 177 -8.35 5.91 9.14
N LYS A 178 -7.37 6.82 9.05
CA LYS A 178 -7.45 7.96 8.11
C LYS A 178 -7.34 7.51 6.66
N ILE A 179 -6.51 6.52 6.36
CA ILE A 179 -6.42 5.92 5.02
C ILE A 179 -7.76 5.28 4.65
N GLU A 180 -8.36 4.48 5.55
CA GLU A 180 -9.66 3.85 5.33
C GLU A 180 -10.77 4.89 5.10
N ALA A 181 -10.84 5.92 5.94
CA ALA A 181 -11.84 6.98 5.81
C ALA A 181 -11.72 7.76 4.48
N VAL A 182 -10.54 7.81 3.85
CA VAL A 182 -10.35 8.40 2.51
C VAL A 182 -10.87 7.47 1.41
N LEU A 183 -10.74 6.16 1.61
CA LEU A 183 -11.17 5.15 0.66
C LEU A 183 -12.70 4.97 0.68
N GLU A 184 -13.35 5.10 1.83
CA GLU A 184 -14.83 4.97 1.97
C GLU A 184 -15.62 6.16 1.39
N LYS A 185 -15.01 7.34 1.28
CA LYS A 185 -15.68 8.58 0.85
C LYS A 185 -15.88 8.69 -0.67
N LYS A 186 -15.72 7.62 -1.44
CA LYS A 186 -15.75 7.61 -2.91
C LYS A 186 -16.58 6.47 -3.46
#